data_AF-A0A9E0ZJE7-F1
#
_entry.id   AF-A0A9E0ZJE7-F1
#
_cell.length_a   1.000
_cell.length_b   1.000
_cell.length_c   1.000
_cell.angle_alpha   90.00
_cell.angle_beta   90.00
_cell.angle_gamma   90.00
#
_symmetry.space_group_name_H-M   'P 1'
#
loop_
_entity.id
_entity.type
_entity.pdbx_description
1 polymer ?
#
loop_
_entity_poly.entity_id
_entity_poly.type
_entity_poly.pdbx_seq_one_letter_code
_entity_poly.pdbx_strand_id
1 'polypeptide(L)'
;MSIIKNMKVSCVLLLISGVLISTSPCTVMAKGNDVQEKNVKVEKIVKSGDTQWIYKTENGKLYMRLKDLTTGEWLTDWILVG
;
A
#
# COMPACT_ATOMS: atom_id res chain seq x y z
N MET A 1 34.25 -33.24 1.36
CA MET A 1 35.14 -32.25 2.00
C MET A 1 34.99 -30.94 1.24
N SER A 2 34.50 -29.90 1.89
CA SER A 2 33.99 -28.66 1.28
C SER A 2 35.11 -27.64 1.06
N ILE A 3 35.16 -26.96 -0.10
CA ILE A 3 36.12 -25.87 -0.39
C ILE A 3 35.38 -24.58 -0.78
N ILE A 4 35.04 -23.80 0.26
CA ILE A 4 35.22 -22.35 0.42
C ILE A 4 34.69 -21.38 -0.68
N LYS A 5 33.44 -20.95 -0.47
CA LYS A 5 32.88 -19.58 -0.41
C LYS A 5 33.62 -18.42 -1.13
N ASN A 6 33.05 -18.02 -2.28
CA ASN A 6 32.60 -16.68 -2.66
C ASN A 6 33.53 -15.49 -2.33
N MET A 7 34.53 -15.29 -3.18
CA MET A 7 35.41 -14.13 -3.24
C MET A 7 34.75 -13.03 -4.12
N LYS A 8 34.80 -11.76 -3.68
CA LYS A 8 34.47 -10.50 -4.41
C LYS A 8 33.15 -9.78 -4.09
N VAL A 9 32.70 -9.80 -2.82
CA VAL A 9 31.85 -8.71 -2.28
C VAL A 9 32.77 -7.56 -1.84
N SER A 10 33.44 -6.91 -2.79
CA SER A 10 34.37 -5.80 -2.52
C SER A 10 34.58 -4.98 -3.80
N CYS A 11 33.88 -3.86 -3.94
CA CYS A 11 34.38 -2.61 -4.57
C CYS A 11 33.33 -1.59 -4.99
N VAL A 12 32.01 -1.84 -4.95
CA VAL A 12 31.03 -0.86 -5.49
C VAL A 12 30.56 0.16 -4.43
N LEU A 13 31.43 0.47 -3.46
CA LEU A 13 31.21 1.47 -2.40
C LEU A 13 32.18 2.67 -2.54
N LEU A 14 32.51 3.05 -3.78
CA LEU A 14 33.30 4.26 -4.08
C LEU A 14 32.36 5.37 -4.60
N LEU A 15 31.80 6.19 -3.69
CA LEU A 15 32.25 7.56 -3.41
C LEU A 15 31.97 8.54 -4.57
N ILE A 16 30.88 9.30 -4.52
CA ILE A 16 30.83 10.70 -4.03
C ILE A 16 31.69 11.66 -4.87
N SER A 17 30.99 12.52 -5.63
CA SER A 17 31.31 13.90 -6.05
C SER A 17 30.85 14.11 -7.50
N GLY A 18 30.31 15.24 -7.94
CA GLY A 18 30.20 16.53 -7.29
C GLY A 18 28.91 17.22 -7.72
N VAL A 19 28.24 17.77 -6.70
CA VAL A 19 27.34 18.91 -6.82
C VAL A 19 28.14 20.08 -7.35
N LEU A 20 27.76 20.65 -8.49
CA LEU A 20 28.02 22.06 -8.78
C LEU A 20 26.78 22.69 -9.43
N ILE A 21 26.47 23.84 -8.85
CA ILE A 21 25.21 24.58 -8.81
C ILE A 21 25.24 25.65 -9.90
N SER A 22 24.09 25.94 -10.53
CA SER A 22 23.62 27.26 -11.02
C SER A 22 22.73 27.05 -12.26
N THR A 23 21.59 27.72 -12.47
CA THR A 23 21.14 29.06 -12.11
C THR A 23 19.61 29.13 -11.93
N SER A 24 19.19 29.77 -10.83
CA SER A 24 17.99 30.60 -10.61
C SER A 24 16.59 30.14 -11.08
N PRO A 25 15.69 29.74 -10.17
CA PRO A 25 14.25 29.76 -10.44
C PRO A 25 13.70 31.17 -10.22
N CYS A 26 13.12 31.80 -11.25
CA CYS A 26 12.32 33.01 -11.09
C CYS A 26 10.95 32.62 -10.54
N THR A 27 10.75 32.68 -9.22
CA THR A 27 9.47 32.39 -8.57
C THR A 27 8.62 33.67 -8.48
N VAL A 28 7.54 33.75 -9.25
CA VAL A 28 6.51 34.77 -9.06
C VAL A 28 5.60 34.32 -7.91
N MET A 29 5.53 35.09 -6.83
CA MET A 29 4.64 34.81 -5.71
C MET A 29 3.37 35.66 -5.87
N ALA A 30 2.28 35.05 -6.33
CA ALA A 30 0.96 35.66 -6.21
C ALA A 30 0.42 35.36 -4.80
N LYS A 31 0.15 36.40 -4.01
CA LYS A 31 -0.55 36.27 -2.73
C LYS A 31 -2.04 36.08 -3.01
N GLY A 32 -2.45 34.84 -3.20
CA GLY A 32 -3.86 34.46 -3.11
C GLY A 32 -4.24 34.43 -1.64
N ASN A 33 -5.18 35.29 -1.21
CA ASN A 33 -5.90 35.08 0.03
C ASN A 33 -6.87 33.93 -0.20
N ASP A 34 -6.36 32.70 -0.22
CA ASP A 34 -7.21 31.53 -0.12
C ASP A 34 -7.44 31.29 1.37
N VAL A 35 -8.66 31.61 1.81
CA VAL A 35 -9.19 31.10 3.06
C VAL A 35 -9.15 29.58 2.92
N GLN A 36 -8.05 28.98 3.36
CA GLN A 36 -7.99 27.54 3.56
C GLN A 36 -8.94 27.24 4.71
N GLU A 37 -10.20 27.04 4.35
CA GLU A 37 -11.09 26.19 5.09
C GLU A 37 -10.33 24.87 5.22
N LYS A 38 -9.70 24.66 6.38
CA LYS A 38 -9.20 23.35 6.77
C LYS A 38 -10.42 22.47 6.95
N ASN A 39 -10.98 22.01 5.83
CA ASN A 39 -11.51 20.67 5.76
C ASN A 39 -10.31 19.78 6.06
N VAL A 40 -10.09 19.55 7.35
CA VAL A 40 -9.31 18.41 7.82
C VAL A 40 -10.03 17.23 7.20
N LYS A 41 -9.54 16.81 6.03
CA LYS A 41 -9.78 15.50 5.51
C LYS A 41 -9.13 14.62 6.57
N VAL A 42 -9.91 14.25 7.57
CA VAL A 42 -9.63 13.09 8.38
C VAL A 42 -9.62 12.01 7.31
N GLU A 43 -8.44 11.72 6.77
CA GLU A 43 -8.16 10.46 6.14
C GLU A 43 -8.50 9.47 7.23
N LYS A 44 -9.75 9.02 7.22
CA LYS A 44 -10.21 7.91 8.01
C LYS A 44 -9.22 6.84 7.61
N ILE A 45 -8.27 6.56 8.49
CA ILE A 45 -7.40 5.42 8.39
C ILE A 45 -8.39 4.27 8.47
N VAL A 46 -8.91 3.86 7.30
CA VAL A 46 -9.72 2.67 7.16
C VAL A 46 -8.69 1.59 7.44
N LYS A 47 -8.65 1.14 8.70
CA LYS A 47 -8.00 -0.12 9.05
C LYS A 47 -8.43 -1.07 7.94
N SER A 48 -7.46 -1.63 7.21
CA SER A 48 -7.73 -2.66 6.22
C SER A 48 -8.61 -3.68 6.93
N GLY A 49 -9.91 -3.67 6.63
CA GLY A 49 -10.89 -4.41 7.40
C GLY A 49 -10.51 -5.87 7.32
N ASP A 50 -10.53 -6.57 8.45
CA ASP A 50 -10.28 -8.00 8.44
C ASP A 50 -11.42 -8.66 7.67
N THR A 51 -11.15 -9.22 6.49
CA THR A 51 -12.15 -9.93 5.69
C THR A 51 -11.91 -11.43 5.75
N GLN A 52 -12.97 -12.22 5.86
CA GLN A 52 -12.90 -13.68 5.91
C GLN A 52 -13.89 -14.33 4.95
N TRP A 53 -13.43 -15.39 4.27
CA TRP A 53 -14.30 -16.26 3.49
C TRP A 53 -15.00 -17.27 4.41
N ILE A 54 -16.33 -17.28 4.36
CA ILE A 54 -17.15 -18.25 5.07
C ILE A 54 -17.67 -19.27 4.05
N TYR A 55 -17.53 -20.55 4.39
CA TYR A 55 -17.92 -21.67 3.55
C TYR A 55 -19.17 -22.34 4.11
N LYS A 56 -20.03 -22.83 3.22
CA LYS A 56 -21.16 -23.70 3.58
C LYS A 56 -21.38 -24.76 2.50
N THR A 57 -21.91 -25.91 2.91
CA THR A 57 -22.33 -26.97 1.99
C THR A 57 -23.84 -27.10 2.01
N GLU A 58 -24.49 -26.93 0.86
CA GLU A 58 -25.95 -27.09 0.70
C GLU A 58 -26.22 -27.97 -0.52
N ASN A 59 -27.05 -29.01 -0.37
CA ASN A 59 -27.38 -29.97 -1.44
C ASN A 59 -26.14 -30.60 -2.12
N GLY A 60 -25.09 -30.86 -1.34
CA GLY A 60 -23.83 -31.41 -1.83
C GLY A 60 -22.95 -30.42 -2.60
N LYS A 61 -23.36 -29.15 -2.71
CA LYS A 61 -22.61 -28.07 -3.35
C LYS A 61 -21.95 -27.18 -2.30
N LEU A 62 -20.70 -26.83 -2.52
CA LEU A 62 -19.91 -25.93 -1.68
C LEU A 62 -20.10 -24.49 -2.17
N TYR A 63 -20.46 -23.61 -1.24
CA TYR A 63 -20.59 -22.17 -1.48
C TYR A 63 -19.63 -21.41 -0.56
N MET A 64 -19.16 -20.26 -1.03
CA MET A 64 -18.40 -19.31 -0.23
C MET A 64 -18.96 -17.89 -0.34
N ARG A 65 -18.83 -17.10 0.71
CA ARG A 65 -19.24 -15.69 0.76
C ARG A 65 -18.22 -14.90 1.58
N LEU A 66 -17.86 -13.70 1.12
CA LEU A 66 -16.90 -12.85 1.82
C LEU A 66 -17.63 -12.02 2.88
N LYS A 67 -17.10 -12.04 4.11
CA LYS A 67 -17.60 -11.25 5.23
C LYS A 67 -16.54 -10.25 5.68
N ASP A 68 -16.95 -9.02 5.91
CA ASP A 68 -16.15 -8.05 6.67
C ASP A 68 -16.32 -8.36 8.16
N LEU A 69 -15.24 -8.69 8.85
CA LEU A 69 -15.24 -8.96 10.29
C LEU A 69 -15.31 -7.67 11.12
N THR A 70 -15.00 -6.52 10.52
CA THR A 70 -15.03 -5.21 11.16
C THR A 70 -16.47 -4.70 11.29
N THR A 71 -17.24 -4.77 10.19
CA THR A 71 -18.64 -4.32 10.15
C THR A 71 -19.63 -5.45 10.38
N GLY A 72 -19.21 -6.70 10.18
CA GLY A 72 -20.07 -7.87 10.20
C GLY A 72 -20.89 -8.04 8.92
N GLU A 73 -20.71 -7.17 7.92
CA GLU A 73 -21.48 -7.16 6.68
C GLU A 73 -20.96 -8.19 5.68
N TRP A 74 -21.86 -8.61 4.79
CA TRP A 74 -21.51 -9.48 3.67
C TRP A 74 -21.13 -8.64 2.46
N LEU A 75 -19.91 -8.83 1.95
CA LEU A 75 -19.35 -8.05 0.86
C LEU A 75 -19.68 -8.61 -0.53
N THR A 76 -20.02 -9.89 -0.61
CA THR A 76 -20.42 -10.58 -1.85
C THR A 76 -21.68 -11.39 -1.60
N ASP A 77 -22.30 -11.93 -2.65
CA ASP A 77 -23.28 -13.02 -2.50
C ASP A 77 -22.59 -14.39 -2.38
N TRP A 78 -23.38 -15.44 -2.21
CA TRP A 78 -22.87 -16.81 -2.22
C TRP A 78 -22.37 -17.19 -3.61
N ILE A 79 -21.11 -17.59 -3.68
CA ILE A 79 -20.43 -18.03 -4.89
C ILE A 79 -20.31 -19.55 -4.83
N LEU A 80 -20.78 -20.24 -5.87
CA LEU A 80 -20.61 -21.69 -6.02
C LEU A 80 -19.13 -22.00 -6.30
N VAL A 81 -18.54 -22.89 -5.50
CA VAL A 81 -17.13 -23.30 -5.62
C VAL A 81 -16.99 -24.69 -6.25
N GLY A 82 -17.92 -25.61 -5.96
CA GLY A 82 -17.91 -26.99 -6.45
C GLY A 82 -19.15 -27.78 -6.08
#